data_AF-A0A813PKC1-F1
#
_entry.id   AF-A0A813PKC1-F1
#
_cell.length_a   1.000
_cell.length_b   1.000
_cell.length_c   1.000
_cell.angle_alpha   90.00
_cell.angle_beta   90.00
_cell.angle_gamma   90.00
#
_symmetry.space_group_name_H-M   'P 1'
#
loop_
_entity.id
_entity.type
_entity.pdbx_description
1 polymer ?
#
loop_
_entity_poly.entity_id
_entity_poly.type
_entity_poly.pdbx_seq_one_letter_code
_entity_poly.pdbx_strand_id
1 'polypeptide(L)'
;MFSSLFKHLIIQQQKIFRLQIKTLSTVKDGVNGIRDTGIVKRFSQDKGFGFIKRDSNGNDVFVHFQSILGTGFKTLQEGQQVEFKVFQGVKGLEARNNQVKTFTNDRHIGIVRKFIKNRGFGFITRKSDGADLFVHSRSIRQTGLESLEEGMEVEFLEIQSNRGAEAKDIRIINKIDSIENTRNQKNEFGIKN
;
A
#
# COMPACT_ATOMS: atom_id res chain seq x y z
N MET A 1 -44.25 14.88 32.24
CA MET A 1 -44.58 14.89 30.79
C MET A 1 -43.57 15.67 29.93
N PHE A 2 -42.25 15.56 30.15
CA PHE A 2 -41.24 16.27 29.34
C PHE A 2 -40.26 15.35 28.55
N SER A 3 -40.51 14.04 28.54
CA SER A 3 -39.61 13.03 27.96
C SER A 3 -39.56 13.04 26.42
N SER A 4 -40.68 13.32 25.75
CA SER A 4 -40.76 13.26 24.28
C SER A 4 -40.03 14.42 23.60
N LEU A 5 -40.21 15.64 24.10
CA LEU A 5 -39.59 16.85 23.55
C LEU A 5 -38.07 16.86 23.75
N PHE A 6 -37.57 16.36 24.88
CA PHE A 6 -36.14 16.28 25.15
C PHE A 6 -35.43 15.23 24.29
N LYS A 7 -36.07 14.07 24.08
CA LYS A 7 -35.57 13.04 23.13
C LYS A 7 -35.52 13.57 21.70
N HIS A 8 -36.55 14.28 21.27
CA HIS A 8 -36.57 14.89 19.94
C HIS A 8 -35.44 15.91 19.77
N LEU A 9 -35.22 16.77 20.76
CA LEU A 9 -34.15 17.76 20.74
C LEU A 9 -32.76 17.12 20.67
N ILE A 10 -32.52 16.04 21.45
CA ILE A 10 -31.24 15.30 21.39
C ILE A 10 -31.05 14.65 20.01
N ILE A 11 -32.09 14.06 19.42
CA ILE A 11 -32.01 13.44 18.09
C ILE A 11 -31.73 14.51 17.02
N GLN A 12 -32.35 15.69 17.11
CA GLN A 12 -32.08 16.81 16.21
C GLN A 12 -30.64 17.30 16.36
N GLN A 13 -30.15 17.48 17.58
CA GLN A 13 -28.76 17.90 17.82
C GLN A 13 -27.73 16.85 17.35
N GLN A 14 -27.98 15.57 17.56
CA GLN A 14 -27.12 14.50 17.03
C GLN A 14 -27.13 14.45 15.50
N LYS A 15 -28.29 14.71 14.87
CA LYS A 15 -28.41 14.77 13.41
C LYS A 15 -27.65 15.97 12.84
N ILE A 16 -27.78 17.14 13.46
CA ILE A 16 -27.04 18.36 13.09
C ILE A 16 -25.53 18.14 13.26
N PHE A 17 -25.09 17.55 14.38
CA PHE A 17 -23.68 17.24 14.62
C PHE A 17 -23.12 16.23 13.61
N ARG A 18 -23.87 15.16 13.29
CA ARG A 18 -23.49 14.20 12.24
C ARG A 18 -23.41 14.85 10.85
N LEU A 19 -24.33 15.75 10.53
CA LEU A 19 -24.30 16.51 9.28
C LEU A 19 -23.08 17.44 9.23
N GLN A 20 -22.78 18.15 10.31
CA GLN A 20 -21.59 19.00 10.41
C GLN A 20 -20.29 18.20 10.27
N ILE A 21 -20.16 17.03 10.91
CA ILE A 21 -18.99 16.14 10.74
C ILE A 21 -18.88 15.64 9.30
N LYS A 22 -19.98 15.21 8.68
CA LYS A 22 -19.98 14.74 7.28
C LYS A 22 -19.59 15.87 6.31
N THR A 23 -20.06 17.09 6.56
CA THR A 23 -19.68 18.27 5.74
C THR A 23 -18.20 18.60 5.94
N LEU A 24 -17.69 18.58 7.18
CA LEU A 24 -16.29 18.88 7.48
C LEU A 24 -15.32 17.82 6.91
N SER A 25 -15.66 16.54 6.97
CA SER A 25 -14.86 15.49 6.32
C SER A 25 -14.85 15.66 4.80
N THR A 26 -16.02 15.89 4.20
CA THR A 26 -16.16 16.09 2.74
C THR A 26 -15.33 17.28 2.23
N VAL A 27 -15.29 18.39 2.98
CA VAL A 27 -14.50 19.58 2.61
C VAL A 27 -12.99 19.32 2.72
N LYS A 28 -12.53 18.62 3.76
CA LYS A 28 -11.11 18.27 3.95
C LYS A 28 -10.63 17.23 2.91
N ASP A 29 -11.50 16.31 2.56
CA ASP A 29 -11.26 15.26 1.57
C ASP A 29 -11.24 15.81 0.13
N GLY A 30 -11.99 16.87 -0.16
CA GLY A 30 -11.96 17.55 -1.46
C GLY A 30 -10.59 18.15 -1.82
N VAL A 31 -9.78 18.52 -0.83
CA VAL A 31 -8.42 19.09 -1.04
C VAL A 31 -7.34 18.00 -1.07
N ASN A 32 -7.47 16.94 -0.27
CA ASN A 32 -6.40 15.93 -0.10
C ASN A 32 -6.66 14.54 -0.69
N GLY A 33 -7.89 14.28 -1.16
CA GLY A 33 -8.35 13.01 -1.70
C GLY A 33 -8.44 11.90 -0.65
N ILE A 34 -9.44 11.02 -0.79
CA ILE A 34 -9.60 9.86 0.09
C ILE A 34 -8.78 8.71 -0.49
N ARG A 35 -7.86 8.12 0.29
CA ARG A 35 -7.12 6.93 -0.14
C ARG A 35 -8.05 5.73 -0.23
N ASP A 36 -7.91 4.96 -1.31
CA ASP A 36 -8.68 3.75 -1.56
C ASP A 36 -7.89 2.75 -2.42
N THR A 37 -8.38 1.52 -2.48
CA THR A 37 -7.88 0.45 -3.34
C THR A 37 -8.98 -0.04 -4.28
N GLY A 38 -8.58 -0.74 -5.34
CA GLY A 38 -9.51 -1.27 -6.31
C GLY A 38 -8.86 -2.06 -7.43
N ILE A 39 -9.71 -2.53 -8.35
CA ILE A 39 -9.33 -3.30 -9.53
C ILE A 39 -9.63 -2.49 -10.79
N VAL A 40 -8.67 -2.44 -11.71
CA VAL A 40 -8.86 -1.80 -13.01
C VAL A 40 -9.93 -2.56 -13.79
N LYS A 41 -11.06 -1.89 -14.04
CA LYS A 41 -12.20 -2.47 -14.76
C LYS A 41 -11.99 -2.42 -16.27
N ARG A 42 -11.36 -1.35 -16.76
CA ARG A 42 -10.95 -1.18 -18.16
C ARG A 42 -10.02 0.00 -18.28
N PHE A 43 -9.07 -0.07 -19.20
CA PHE A 43 -8.24 1.06 -19.60
C PHE A 43 -7.98 0.98 -21.10
N SER A 44 -8.28 2.05 -21.83
CA SER A 44 -7.98 2.11 -23.27
C SER A 44 -6.67 2.85 -23.44
N GLN A 45 -5.66 2.11 -23.89
CA GLN A 45 -4.32 2.65 -24.14
C GLN A 45 -4.35 3.78 -25.17
N ASP A 46 -5.05 3.58 -26.29
CA ASP A 46 -5.15 4.58 -27.37
C ASP A 46 -5.86 5.87 -26.92
N LYS A 47 -6.86 5.73 -26.03
CA LYS A 47 -7.61 6.88 -25.51
C LYS A 47 -6.97 7.50 -24.26
N GLY A 48 -6.02 6.82 -23.62
CA GLY A 48 -5.33 7.28 -22.42
C GLY A 48 -6.18 7.34 -21.16
N PHE A 49 -7.33 6.65 -21.09
CA PHE A 49 -8.20 6.67 -19.92
C PHE A 49 -8.92 5.34 -19.66
N GLY A 50 -9.41 5.20 -18.43
CA GLY A 50 -10.08 4.01 -17.94
C GLY A 50 -10.93 4.24 -16.70
N PHE A 51 -11.36 3.13 -16.09
CA PHE A 51 -12.18 3.11 -14.89
C PHE A 51 -11.67 2.03 -13.91
N ILE A 52 -11.67 2.36 -12.63
CA ILE A 52 -11.29 1.48 -11.53
C ILE A 52 -12.53 1.18 -10.69
N LYS A 53 -12.82 -0.10 -10.47
CA LYS A 53 -13.82 -0.53 -9.51
C LYS A 53 -13.21 -0.45 -8.11
N ARG A 54 -13.85 0.30 -7.21
CA ARG A 54 -13.38 0.50 -5.83
C ARG A 54 -13.66 -0.73 -4.96
N ASP A 55 -12.77 -1.01 -4.01
CA ASP A 55 -13.00 -2.03 -2.99
C ASP A 55 -14.02 -1.54 -1.95
N SER A 56 -13.99 -0.25 -1.62
CA SER A 56 -15.10 0.37 -0.91
C SER A 56 -16.31 0.45 -1.85
N ASN A 57 -17.30 -0.42 -1.61
CA ASN A 57 -18.54 -0.49 -2.38
C ASN A 57 -19.06 0.91 -2.72
N GLY A 58 -19.00 1.28 -4.01
CA GLY A 58 -19.25 2.64 -4.49
C GLY A 58 -19.05 2.79 -5.99
N ASN A 59 -19.22 4.01 -6.50
CA ASN A 59 -19.09 4.31 -7.93
C ASN A 59 -17.66 4.06 -8.44
N ASP A 60 -17.56 3.60 -9.69
CA ASP A 60 -16.29 3.47 -10.40
C ASP A 60 -15.56 4.81 -10.46
N VAL A 61 -14.23 4.76 -10.39
CA VAL A 61 -13.34 5.93 -10.38
C VAL A 61 -12.75 6.09 -11.77
N PHE A 62 -12.92 7.26 -12.36
CA PHE A 62 -12.28 7.62 -13.61
C PHE A 62 -10.77 7.81 -13.41
N VAL A 63 -9.96 7.31 -14.36
CA VAL A 63 -8.51 7.47 -14.34
C VAL A 63 -8.00 7.87 -15.73
N HIS A 64 -7.14 8.89 -15.77
CA HIS A 64 -6.39 9.32 -16.95
C HIS A 64 -4.93 8.86 -16.83
N PHE A 65 -4.22 8.68 -17.95
CA PHE A 65 -2.83 8.21 -17.94
C PHE A 65 -1.90 9.12 -17.10
N GLN A 66 -2.19 10.43 -17.06
CA GLN A 66 -1.44 11.40 -16.25
C GLN A 66 -1.59 11.17 -14.74
N SER A 67 -2.59 10.42 -14.30
CA SER A 67 -2.79 10.08 -12.90
C SER A 67 -2.00 8.84 -12.47
N ILE A 68 -1.44 8.09 -13.41
CA ILE A 68 -0.63 6.88 -13.18
C ILE A 68 0.81 7.29 -12.84
N LEU A 69 1.37 6.69 -11.78
CA LEU A 69 2.77 6.86 -11.43
C LEU A 69 3.69 6.06 -12.36
N GLY A 70 4.86 6.62 -12.68
CA GLY A 70 5.86 5.98 -13.53
C GLY A 70 6.44 6.91 -14.59
N THR A 71 7.47 6.45 -15.28
CA THR A 71 8.08 7.11 -16.44
C THR A 71 7.74 6.32 -17.72
N GLY A 72 7.81 6.97 -18.87
CA GLY A 72 7.51 6.33 -20.16
C GLY A 72 6.01 6.11 -20.39
N PHE A 73 5.67 4.98 -21.00
CA PHE A 73 4.31 4.68 -21.43
C PHE A 73 3.43 4.25 -20.24
N LYS A 74 2.52 5.13 -19.82
CA LYS A 74 1.64 4.93 -18.65
C LYS A 74 0.35 4.22 -19.04
N THR A 75 0.22 2.95 -18.66
CA THR A 75 -0.97 2.13 -18.92
C THR A 75 -1.41 1.35 -17.68
N LEU A 76 -2.63 0.85 -17.71
CA LEU A 76 -3.18 -0.06 -16.71
C LEU A 76 -3.71 -1.30 -17.41
N GLN A 77 -3.48 -2.47 -16.82
CA GLN A 77 -4.04 -3.72 -17.33
C GLN A 77 -5.41 -3.99 -16.69
N GLU A 78 -6.36 -4.52 -17.44
CA GLU A 78 -7.64 -4.94 -16.87
C GLU A 78 -7.41 -6.05 -15.82
N GLY A 79 -8.11 -5.99 -14.70
CA GLY A 79 -7.91 -6.89 -13.56
C GLY A 79 -6.74 -6.52 -12.65
N GLN A 80 -5.92 -5.52 -13.00
CA GLN A 80 -4.80 -5.09 -12.18
C GLN A 80 -5.25 -4.41 -10.88
N GLN A 81 -4.62 -4.77 -9.77
CA GLN A 81 -4.84 -4.08 -8.50
C GLN A 81 -4.14 -2.72 -8.50
N VAL A 82 -4.80 -1.71 -7.91
CA VAL A 82 -4.28 -0.35 -7.79
C VAL A 82 -4.60 0.28 -6.44
N GLU A 83 -3.72 1.17 -5.97
CA GLU A 83 -3.95 2.08 -4.83
C GLU A 83 -4.03 3.50 -5.39
N PHE A 84 -5.03 4.28 -4.98
CA PHE A 84 -5.23 5.62 -5.49
C PHE A 84 -5.86 6.55 -4.45
N LYS A 85 -5.95 7.83 -4.79
CA LYS A 85 -6.78 8.78 -4.07
C LYS A 85 -7.97 9.22 -4.91
N VAL A 86 -9.14 9.18 -4.29
CA VAL A 86 -10.43 9.57 -4.87
C VAL A 86 -10.70 11.04 -4.61
N PHE A 87 -11.02 11.75 -5.68
CA PHE A 87 -11.46 13.14 -5.66
C PHE A 87 -12.86 13.27 -6.27
N GLN A 88 -13.62 14.25 -5.81
CA GLN A 88 -14.86 14.64 -6.48
C GLN A 88 -14.51 15.52 -7.69
N GLY A 89 -14.76 14.98 -8.88
CA GLY A 89 -14.57 15.64 -10.16
C GLY A 89 -15.85 16.22 -10.74
N VAL A 90 -15.69 16.98 -11.84
CA VAL A 90 -16.82 17.55 -12.61
C VAL A 90 -17.69 16.44 -13.22
N LYS A 91 -17.08 15.33 -13.61
CA LYS A 91 -17.75 14.17 -14.26
C LYS A 91 -17.97 12.98 -13.33
N GLY A 92 -17.85 13.18 -12.02
CA GLY A 92 -17.90 12.11 -11.02
C GLY A 92 -16.57 11.86 -10.33
N LEU A 93 -16.42 10.69 -9.72
CA LEU A 93 -15.22 10.34 -8.96
C LEU A 93 -14.03 10.12 -9.89
N GLU A 94 -12.88 10.67 -9.54
CA GLU A 94 -11.65 10.53 -10.33
C GLU A 94 -10.39 10.41 -9.47
N ALA A 95 -9.38 9.74 -10.03
CA ALA A 95 -8.03 9.71 -9.52
C ALA A 95 -7.18 10.79 -10.22
N ARG A 96 -6.40 11.56 -9.45
CA ARG A 96 -5.61 12.70 -9.95
C ARG A 96 -4.17 12.72 -9.44
N ASN A 97 -3.32 13.49 -10.13
CA ASN A 97 -2.00 13.96 -9.67
C ASN A 97 -0.97 12.87 -9.37
N ASN A 98 -0.75 11.91 -10.27
CA ASN A 98 0.23 10.84 -10.07
C ASN A 98 0.01 10.10 -8.72
N GLN A 99 -1.22 9.69 -8.44
CA GLN A 99 -1.55 8.98 -7.20
C GLN A 99 -2.01 7.56 -7.43
N VAL A 100 -2.17 7.13 -8.68
CA VAL A 100 -2.47 5.73 -9.00
C VAL A 100 -1.17 4.95 -9.00
N LYS A 101 -1.02 4.09 -8.00
CA LYS A 101 0.04 3.11 -7.87
C LYS A 101 -0.46 1.78 -8.41
N THR A 102 0.32 1.17 -9.28
CA THR A 102 0.06 -0.15 -9.84
C THR A 102 0.77 -1.20 -9.01
N PHE A 103 0.06 -2.26 -8.66
CA PHE A 103 0.68 -3.49 -8.18
C PHE A 103 1.03 -4.34 -9.41
N THR A 104 2.23 -4.90 -9.47
CA THR A 104 2.46 -6.06 -10.35
C THR A 104 1.65 -7.22 -9.78
N ASN A 105 0.93 -7.95 -10.62
CA ASN A 105 0.27 -9.19 -10.16
C ASN A 105 1.30 -10.28 -9.87
N ASP A 106 2.47 -10.19 -10.51
CA ASP A 106 3.58 -11.10 -10.29
C ASP A 106 4.31 -10.75 -9.00
N ARG A 107 4.44 -11.75 -8.13
CA ARG A 107 5.30 -11.68 -6.96
C ARG A 107 6.74 -11.92 -7.39
N HIS A 108 7.64 -11.13 -6.83
CA HIS A 108 9.08 -11.26 -7.05
C HIS A 108 9.74 -11.82 -5.79
N ILE A 109 10.88 -12.48 -5.99
CA ILE A 109 11.75 -12.96 -4.92
C ILE A 109 12.97 -12.05 -4.83
N GLY A 110 13.41 -11.76 -3.61
CA GLY A 110 14.61 -10.98 -3.36
C GLY A 110 15.27 -11.30 -2.02
N ILE A 111 16.47 -10.76 -1.88
CA ILE A 111 17.28 -10.85 -0.65
C ILE A 111 17.29 -9.49 0.02
N VAL A 112 17.05 -9.45 1.33
CA VAL A 112 17.16 -8.23 2.12
C VAL A 112 18.62 -7.79 2.13
N ARG A 113 18.92 -6.69 1.45
CA ARG A 113 20.28 -6.12 1.38
C ARG A 113 20.59 -5.27 2.61
N LYS A 114 19.61 -4.54 3.13
CA LYS A 114 19.77 -3.70 4.33
C LYS A 114 18.42 -3.32 4.88
N PHE A 115 18.25 -3.29 6.20
CA PHE A 115 17.11 -2.63 6.83
C PHE A 115 17.54 -1.87 8.08
N ILE A 116 17.17 -0.60 8.15
CA ILE A 116 17.57 0.30 9.23
C ILE A 116 16.35 0.52 10.14
N LYS A 117 16.18 -0.31 11.18
CA LYS A 117 14.98 -0.33 12.05
C LYS A 117 14.60 1.05 12.60
N ASN A 118 15.58 1.81 13.09
CA ASN A 118 15.35 3.15 13.65
C ASN A 118 14.97 4.21 12.59
N ARG A 119 15.36 4.01 11.31
CA ARG A 119 14.92 4.87 10.20
C ARG A 119 13.64 4.34 9.52
N GLY A 120 13.27 3.10 9.79
CA GLY A 120 12.04 2.48 9.31
C GLY A 120 12.04 2.16 7.80
N PHE A 121 13.21 2.02 7.17
CA PHE A 121 13.32 1.66 5.76
C PHE A 121 14.58 0.83 5.45
N GLY A 122 14.60 0.22 4.27
CA GLY A 122 15.69 -0.59 3.76
C GLY A 122 15.62 -0.83 2.26
N PHE A 123 16.39 -1.81 1.80
CA PHE A 123 16.47 -2.24 0.41
C PHE A 123 16.44 -3.77 0.30
N ILE A 124 15.73 -4.26 -0.72
CA ILE A 124 15.69 -5.67 -1.13
C ILE A 124 16.25 -5.76 -2.55
N THR A 125 17.22 -6.63 -2.77
CA THR A 125 17.77 -6.90 -4.10
C THR A 125 16.94 -8.01 -4.75
N ARG A 126 16.28 -7.70 -5.87
CA ARG A 126 15.47 -8.64 -6.64
C ARG A 126 16.37 -9.69 -7.31
N LYS A 127 16.02 -10.98 -7.17
CA LYS A 127 16.84 -12.08 -7.71
C LYS A 127 16.86 -12.16 -9.23
N SER A 128 15.81 -11.70 -9.91
CA SER A 128 15.70 -11.85 -11.37
C SER A 128 16.71 -11.00 -12.15
N ASP A 129 17.05 -9.81 -11.66
CA ASP A 129 17.88 -8.85 -12.38
C ASP A 129 18.81 -8.01 -11.49
N GLY A 130 18.82 -8.26 -10.17
CA GLY A 130 19.67 -7.55 -9.23
C GLY A 130 19.22 -6.11 -8.92
N ALA A 131 18.02 -5.70 -9.33
CA ALA A 131 17.51 -4.37 -9.01
C ALA A 131 17.30 -4.21 -7.50
N ASP A 132 17.69 -3.06 -6.95
CA ASP A 132 17.42 -2.71 -5.55
C ASP A 132 16.06 -2.00 -5.44
N LEU A 133 15.15 -2.62 -4.69
CA LEU A 133 13.84 -2.05 -4.40
C LEU A 133 13.82 -1.47 -3.00
N PHE A 134 13.22 -0.31 -2.86
CA PHE A 134 12.98 0.32 -1.57
C PHE A 134 11.95 -0.49 -0.76
N VAL A 135 12.16 -0.65 0.54
CA VAL A 135 11.15 -1.25 1.45
C VAL A 135 10.94 -0.39 2.69
N HIS A 136 9.69 -0.15 3.05
CA HIS A 136 9.30 0.61 4.23
C HIS A 136 8.85 -0.31 5.37
N SER A 137 9.10 0.08 6.63
CA SER A 137 8.65 -0.61 7.85
C SER A 137 7.16 -0.96 7.85
N ARG A 138 6.33 -0.12 7.23
CA ARG A 138 4.89 -0.37 7.06
C ARG A 138 4.59 -1.63 6.23
N SER A 139 5.38 -1.91 5.20
CA SER A 139 5.23 -3.13 4.37
C SER A 139 5.59 -4.40 5.15
N ILE A 140 6.35 -4.26 6.26
CA ILE A 140 6.85 -5.37 7.09
C ILE A 140 5.94 -5.60 8.30
N ARG A 141 5.36 -4.53 8.86
CA ARG A 141 4.41 -4.66 9.99
C ARG A 141 3.21 -5.53 9.66
N GLN A 142 2.78 -5.55 8.41
CA GLN A 142 1.67 -6.39 7.93
C GLN A 142 1.99 -7.89 8.02
N THR A 143 3.27 -8.26 8.12
CA THR A 143 3.74 -9.65 8.26
C THR A 143 3.88 -10.08 9.72
N GLY A 144 3.64 -9.19 10.67
CA GLY A 144 3.92 -9.41 12.10
C GLY A 144 5.38 -9.24 12.51
N LEU A 145 6.27 -8.84 11.59
CA LEU A 145 7.68 -8.56 11.89
C LEU A 145 7.91 -7.12 12.32
N GLU A 146 8.88 -6.92 13.22
CA GLU A 146 9.37 -5.58 13.59
C GLU A 146 10.50 -5.08 12.68
N SER A 147 11.23 -5.98 12.03
CA SER A 147 12.41 -5.68 11.20
C SER A 147 12.65 -6.80 10.19
N LEU A 148 13.39 -6.47 9.13
CA LEU A 148 14.03 -7.46 8.27
C LEU A 148 15.51 -7.57 8.66
N GLU A 149 16.07 -8.77 8.54
CA GLU A 149 17.51 -9.01 8.73
C GLU A 149 18.19 -9.15 7.37
N GLU A 150 19.43 -8.71 7.29
CA GLU A 150 20.23 -8.83 6.08
C GLU A 150 20.43 -10.31 5.70
N GLY A 151 20.31 -10.62 4.41
CA GLY A 151 20.39 -11.99 3.91
C GLY A 151 19.07 -12.77 3.91
N MET A 152 18.02 -12.28 4.57
CA MET A 152 16.69 -12.94 4.53
C MET A 152 16.15 -12.99 3.11
N GLU A 153 15.56 -14.13 2.76
CA GLU A 153 14.86 -14.30 1.49
C GLU A 153 13.38 -14.03 1.66
N VAL A 154 12.88 -13.13 0.81
CA VAL A 154 11.50 -12.64 0.88
C VAL A 154 10.85 -12.64 -0.50
N GLU A 155 9.54 -12.88 -0.48
CA GLU A 155 8.65 -12.71 -1.60
C GLU A 155 7.89 -11.37 -1.44
N PHE A 156 7.70 -10.62 -2.51
CA PHE A 156 7.05 -9.30 -2.45
C PHE A 156 6.32 -8.95 -3.74
N LEU A 157 5.37 -8.02 -3.64
CA LEU A 157 4.81 -7.31 -4.78
C LEU A 157 5.65 -6.07 -5.07
N GLU A 158 5.89 -5.80 -6.35
CA GLU A 158 6.52 -4.56 -6.78
C GLU A 158 5.47 -3.49 -7.07
N ILE A 159 5.75 -2.29 -6.59
CA ILE A 159 4.95 -1.11 -6.86
C ILE A 159 5.87 -0.03 -7.41
N GLN A 160 5.45 0.61 -8.50
CA GLN A 160 6.11 1.82 -8.96
C GLN A 160 5.66 3.02 -8.14
N SER A 161 6.63 3.73 -7.57
CA SER A 161 6.41 4.95 -6.79
C SER A 161 7.13 6.14 -7.41
N ASN A 162 6.89 7.35 -6.88
CA ASN A 162 7.66 8.54 -7.26
C ASN A 162 9.13 8.50 -6.81
N ARG A 163 9.54 7.49 -6.03
CA ARG A 163 10.91 7.26 -5.56
C ARG A 163 11.56 6.04 -6.21
N GLY A 164 10.95 5.48 -7.25
CA GLY A 164 11.37 4.23 -7.89
C GLY A 164 10.57 3.02 -7.40
N ALA A 165 11.07 1.82 -7.73
CA ALA A 165 10.45 0.55 -7.40
C ALA A 165 10.45 0.31 -5.87
N GLU A 166 9.29 -0.04 -5.33
CA GLU A 166 9.06 -0.31 -3.92
C GLU A 166 8.54 -1.74 -3.73
N ALA A 167 9.09 -2.46 -2.75
CA ALA A 167 8.62 -3.77 -2.33
C ALA A 167 7.50 -3.62 -1.27
N LYS A 168 6.37 -4.28 -1.53
CA LYS A 168 5.16 -4.30 -0.69
C LYS A 168 4.63 -5.72 -0.51
N ASP A 169 3.74 -5.89 0.47
CA ASP A 169 3.19 -7.20 0.86
C ASP A 169 4.31 -8.25 1.02
N ILE A 170 5.28 -7.94 1.87
CA ILE A 170 6.46 -8.79 2.09
C ILE A 170 6.00 -10.11 2.70
N ARG A 171 6.56 -11.24 2.25
CA ARG A 171 6.38 -12.56 2.86
C ARG A 171 7.75 -13.21 3.01
N ILE A 172 8.01 -13.82 4.16
CA ILE A 172 9.28 -14.50 4.40
C ILE A 172 9.21 -15.86 3.73
N ILE A 173 10.21 -16.20 2.92
CA ILE A 173 10.36 -17.55 2.36
C ILE A 173 11.17 -18.41 3.33
N ASN A 174 12.33 -17.91 3.77
CA ASN A 174 13.20 -18.57 4.73
C ASN A 174 13.44 -17.64 5.92
N LYS A 175 12.96 -18.05 7.10
CA LYS A 175 13.41 -17.45 8.35
C LYS A 175 14.80 -18.02 8.59
N ILE A 176 15.82 -17.17 8.60
CA ILE A 176 17.12 -17.60 9.11
C ILE A 176 16.90 -17.88 10.59
N ASP A 177 16.71 -19.15 10.94
CA ASP A 177 16.70 -19.55 12.33
C ASP A 177 18.10 -19.28 12.86
N SER A 178 18.21 -18.25 13.70
CA SER A 178 19.45 -17.75 14.30
C SER A 178 20.09 -18.73 15.31
N ILE A 179 19.94 -20.05 15.11
CA ILE A 179 20.31 -21.09 16.09
C ILE A 179 21.50 -21.97 15.65
N GLU A 180 21.92 -22.00 14.39
CA GLU A 180 23.01 -22.93 13.99
C GLU A 180 24.46 -22.42 14.22
N ASN A 181 24.68 -21.23 14.77
CA ASN A 181 26.05 -20.74 15.03
C ASN A 181 26.57 -20.92 16.47
N THR A 182 25.78 -21.49 17.38
CA THR A 182 26.22 -21.73 18.78
C THR A 182 26.68 -23.18 19.04
N ARG A 183 26.52 -24.09 18.07
CA ARG A 183 27.03 -25.48 18.18
C ARG A 183 28.47 -25.66 17.72
N ASN A 184 28.97 -24.80 16.82
CA ASN A 184 30.33 -24.93 16.30
C ASN A 184 31.42 -24.23 17.14
N GLN A 185 31.07 -23.41 18.13
CA GLN A 185 32.06 -22.84 19.08
C GLN A 185 32.30 -23.70 20.33
N LYS A 186 31.41 -24.65 20.66
CA LYS A 186 31.60 -25.56 21.81
C LYS A 186 32.44 -26.80 21.50
N ASN A 187 32.66 -27.11 20.22
CA ASN A 187 33.44 -28.27 19.80
C ASN A 187 34.94 -27.94 19.58
N GLU A 188 35.35 -26.68 19.70
CA GLU A 188 36.76 -26.25 19.64
C GLU A 188 37.43 -26.14 21.03
N PHE A 189 36.66 -26.07 22.11
CA PHE A 189 37.19 -26.18 23.48
C PHE A 189 37.00 -27.60 23.99
N GLY A 190 37.85 -28.50 23.53
CA GLY A 190 37.93 -29.87 24.02
C GLY A 190 38.17 -29.91 25.53
N ILE A 191 37.10 -30.09 26.30
CA ILE A 191 37.18 -30.55 27.69
C ILE A 191 36.73 -32.01 27.67
N LYS A 192 37.72 -32.90 27.70
CA LYS A 192 37.50 -34.31 28.04
C LYS A 192 37.10 -34.36 29.51
N ASN A 193 35.94 -34.96 29.81
CA ASN A 193 35.70 -35.61 31.09
C ASN A 193 35.83 -37.12 30.87
#